data_AF-A0A3M1LHK0-F1
#
_entry.id   AF-A0A3M1LHK0-F1
#
_cell.length_a   1.000
_cell.length_b   1.000
_cell.length_c   1.000
_cell.angle_alpha   90.00
_cell.angle_beta   90.00
_cell.angle_gamma   90.00
#
_symmetry.space_group_name_H-M   'P 1'
#
loop_
_entity.id
_entity.type
_entity.pdbx_description
1 polymer ?
#
loop_
_entity_poly.entity_id
_entity_poly.type
_entity_poly.pdbx_seq_one_letter_code
_entity_poly.pdbx_strand_id
1 'polypeptide(L)'
;MSLTCMNELQEEILRLKKERDAVILAHNYQLPEIQDIADFVGDSLGLSQQAAKTDAKVIVFCGVHFMAETASIICPDKKVLLPDLEAGCSLADTITAQEVREWKREHPDAVVVGYVNTSAEVKAECDYCCTSSNAVKVVQSIPKDREILFLPDMFLGSYVAEVTKRKMLLWPGECHVHAGIRPSLVKEMIKNNHGSEFLIHPECGCTTSMMYYFGNGNKDKLGCKVGFFSTEGMMRYVKQSNSKKFIVATEVGILHRMKKDNPDKEFIPLNDDAICKYMKMITLDKV
;
A
#
# COMPACT_ATOMS: atom_id res chain seq x y z
N MET A 1 17.94 -5.27 24.10
CA MET A 1 17.12 -4.04 23.92
C MET A 1 18.06 -2.91 23.55
N SER A 2 18.22 -2.64 22.25
CA SER A 2 18.93 -1.44 21.80
C SER A 2 17.94 -0.29 21.85
N LEU A 3 18.00 0.54 22.89
CA LEU A 3 17.44 1.88 22.84
C LEU A 3 18.32 2.66 21.86
N THR A 4 17.88 2.79 20.62
CA THR A 4 18.48 3.76 19.70
C THR A 4 18.28 5.13 20.33
N CYS A 5 19.38 5.81 20.66
CA CYS A 5 19.35 7.16 21.20
C CYS A 5 18.70 8.07 20.15
N MET A 6 17.62 8.79 20.53
CA MET A 6 17.01 9.77 19.64
C MET A 6 18.02 10.87 19.33
N ASN A 7 17.99 11.37 18.10
CA ASN A 7 18.78 12.55 17.75
C ASN A 7 18.04 13.85 18.13
N GLU A 8 18.77 14.97 18.16
CA GLU A 8 18.22 16.28 18.55
C GLU A 8 16.99 16.69 17.73
N LEU A 9 16.96 16.35 16.44
CA LEU A 9 15.85 16.67 15.55
C LEU A 9 14.60 15.85 15.88
N GLN A 10 14.75 14.56 16.21
CA GLN A 10 13.63 13.73 16.67
C GLN A 10 13.06 14.23 17.99
N GLU A 11 13.92 14.67 18.92
CA GLU A 11 13.47 15.25 20.19
C GLU A 11 12.68 16.55 19.97
N GLU A 12 13.15 17.41 19.06
CA GLU A 12 12.47 18.65 18.69
C GLU A 12 11.12 18.39 18.03
N ILE A 13 11.04 17.43 17.09
CA ILE A 13 9.78 17.03 16.46
C ILE A 13 8.78 16.55 17.52
N LEU A 14 9.21 15.73 18.49
CA LEU A 14 8.33 15.25 19.55
C LEU A 14 7.88 16.37 20.50
N ARG A 15 8.73 17.36 20.76
CA ARG A 15 8.36 18.57 21.51
C ARG A 15 7.30 19.37 20.76
N LEU A 16 7.53 19.67 19.48
CA LEU A 16 6.59 20.41 18.63
C LEU A 16 5.27 19.68 18.44
N LYS A 17 5.30 18.36 18.26
CA LYS A 17 4.11 17.53 18.17
C LYS A 17 3.18 17.76 19.37
N LYS A 18 3.74 17.77 20.58
CA LYS A 18 2.98 18.01 21.83
C LYS A 18 2.48 19.45 21.93
N GLU A 19 3.30 20.43 21.58
CA GLU A 19 2.94 21.86 21.62
C GLU A 19 1.84 22.23 20.62
N ARG A 20 1.79 21.53 19.48
CA ARG A 20 0.84 21.78 18.39
C ARG A 20 -0.42 20.93 18.46
N ASP A 21 -0.55 20.07 19.48
CA ASP A 21 -1.66 19.09 19.55
C ASP A 21 -1.78 18.32 18.24
N ALA A 22 -0.65 17.74 17.81
CA ALA A 22 -0.50 17.06 16.54
C ALA A 22 -0.34 15.55 16.70
N VAL A 23 -0.76 14.80 15.69
CA VAL A 23 -0.38 13.39 15.50
C VAL A 23 0.42 13.23 14.22
N ILE A 24 1.40 12.33 14.25
CA ILE A 24 2.22 11.94 13.11
C ILE A 24 1.74 10.56 12.63
N LEU A 25 1.21 10.52 11.41
CA LEU A 25 0.77 9.29 10.75
C LEU A 25 1.77 8.93 9.66
N ALA A 26 2.38 7.75 9.71
CA ALA A 26 3.38 7.33 8.73
C ALA A 26 2.96 6.09 7.95
N HIS A 27 3.20 6.11 6.64
CA HIS A 27 3.04 4.91 5.82
C HIS A 27 4.16 3.90 6.10
N ASN A 28 3.85 2.60 5.96
CA ASN A 28 4.81 1.49 6.09
C ASN A 28 6.07 1.63 5.20
N TYR A 29 6.02 2.47 4.17
CA TYR A 29 7.13 2.72 3.23
C TYR A 29 7.99 3.92 3.59
N GLN A 30 7.71 4.59 4.71
CA GLN A 30 8.53 5.71 5.17
C GLN A 30 9.93 5.26 5.58
N LEU A 31 10.85 6.22 5.67
CA LEU A 31 12.18 5.96 6.22
C LEU A 31 12.08 5.46 7.69
N PRO A 32 13.00 4.60 8.15
CA PRO A 32 12.98 4.06 9.52
C PRO A 32 12.80 5.13 10.61
N GLU A 33 13.55 6.21 10.51
CA GLU A 33 13.55 7.32 11.45
C GLU A 33 12.22 8.10 11.48
N ILE A 34 11.47 8.10 10.37
CA ILE A 34 10.11 8.67 10.27
C ILE A 34 9.10 7.72 10.89
N GLN A 35 9.24 6.41 10.66
CA GLN A 35 8.39 5.41 11.30
C GLN A 35 8.58 5.41 12.83
N ASP A 36 9.79 5.70 13.31
CA ASP A 36 10.12 5.66 14.74
C ASP A 36 9.56 6.84 15.55
N ILE A 37 9.29 7.99 14.92
CA ILE A 37 8.66 9.15 15.57
C ILE A 37 7.13 9.21 15.42
N ALA A 38 6.57 8.35 14.55
CA ALA A 38 5.14 8.33 14.25
C ALA A 38 4.30 7.79 15.41
N ASP A 39 3.12 8.38 15.63
CA ASP A 39 2.13 7.85 16.58
C ASP A 39 1.44 6.60 16.03
N PHE A 40 1.34 6.51 14.71
CA PHE A 40 0.82 5.32 14.04
C PHE A 40 1.52 5.07 12.71
N VAL A 41 1.90 3.82 12.49
CA VAL A 41 2.46 3.33 11.22
C VAL A 41 1.51 2.30 10.61
N GLY A 42 1.14 2.46 9.34
CA GLY A 42 0.16 1.57 8.71
C GLY A 42 0.06 1.65 7.19
N ASP A 43 -0.94 0.93 6.65
CA ASP A 43 -1.35 1.01 5.25
C ASP A 43 -2.33 2.19 5.04
N SER A 44 -2.67 2.50 3.77
CA SER A 44 -3.53 3.63 3.42
C SER A 44 -4.90 3.59 4.15
N LEU A 45 -5.47 2.40 4.33
CA LEU A 45 -6.77 2.25 5.01
C LEU A 45 -6.64 2.50 6.51
N GLY A 46 -5.64 1.90 7.16
CA GLY A 46 -5.35 2.08 8.57
C GLY A 46 -5.08 3.55 8.89
N LEU A 47 -4.26 4.23 8.09
CA LEU A 47 -3.96 5.65 8.28
C LEU A 47 -5.22 6.53 8.16
N SER A 48 -6.05 6.28 7.15
CA SER A 48 -7.33 7.00 6.98
C SER A 48 -8.25 6.80 8.19
N GLN A 49 -8.31 5.58 8.73
CA GLN A 49 -9.10 5.28 9.93
C GLN A 49 -8.54 5.96 11.19
N GLN A 50 -7.21 6.06 11.33
CA GLN A 50 -6.60 6.76 12.46
C GLN A 50 -6.78 8.28 12.36
N ALA A 51 -6.66 8.85 11.16
CA ALA A 51 -6.96 10.26 10.91
C ALA A 51 -8.40 10.61 11.32
N ALA A 52 -9.37 9.74 11.00
CA ALA A 52 -10.75 9.93 11.41
C ALA A 52 -10.95 9.85 12.93
N LYS A 53 -10.24 8.94 13.61
CA LYS A 53 -10.42 8.65 15.06
C LYS A 53 -9.70 9.58 16.01
N THR A 54 -8.63 10.26 15.58
CA THR A 54 -7.84 11.12 16.47
C THR A 54 -8.61 12.38 16.88
N ASP A 55 -8.42 12.84 18.12
CA ASP A 55 -8.94 14.14 18.59
C ASP A 55 -7.96 15.30 18.34
N ALA A 56 -6.74 15.00 17.89
CA ALA A 56 -5.72 16.00 17.61
C ALA A 56 -6.16 16.97 16.49
N LYS A 57 -5.81 18.25 16.66
CA LYS A 57 -6.17 19.31 15.71
C LYS A 57 -5.32 19.30 14.44
N VAL A 58 -4.10 18.78 14.54
CA VAL A 58 -3.14 18.73 13.44
C VAL A 58 -2.77 17.28 13.14
N ILE A 59 -2.77 16.93 11.85
CA ILE A 59 -2.30 15.64 11.36
C ILE A 59 -1.10 15.91 10.45
N VAL A 60 0.08 15.46 10.86
CA VAL A 60 1.25 15.40 9.99
C VAL A 60 1.24 14.04 9.30
N PHE A 61 0.98 14.05 7.99
CA PHE A 61 0.81 12.85 7.19
C PHE A 61 2.11 12.53 6.44
N CYS A 62 2.93 11.67 7.03
CA CYS A 62 4.16 11.17 6.43
C CYS A 62 3.84 10.07 5.40
N GLY A 63 3.44 10.50 4.21
CA GLY A 63 3.04 9.67 3.09
C GLY A 63 3.27 10.38 1.76
N VAL A 64 2.34 10.18 0.83
CA VAL A 64 2.31 10.84 -0.48
C VAL A 64 1.03 11.65 -0.64
N HIS A 65 0.99 12.54 -1.64
CA HIS A 65 -0.02 13.57 -1.85
C HIS A 65 -1.46 13.05 -1.70
N PHE A 66 -1.83 12.03 -2.48
CA PHE A 66 -3.20 11.51 -2.44
C PHE A 66 -3.63 10.97 -1.07
N MET A 67 -2.68 10.51 -0.23
CA MET A 67 -2.99 10.01 1.10
C MET A 67 -3.31 11.17 2.05
N ALA A 68 -2.53 12.25 1.98
CA ALA A 68 -2.80 13.47 2.72
C ALA A 68 -4.12 14.12 2.27
N GLU A 69 -4.41 14.15 0.96
CA GLU A 69 -5.72 14.56 0.43
C GLU A 69 -6.85 13.71 1.02
N THR A 70 -6.68 12.39 1.05
CA THR A 70 -7.67 11.47 1.62
C THR A 70 -7.93 11.76 3.09
N ALA A 71 -6.88 12.03 3.88
CA ALA A 71 -7.01 12.44 5.27
C ALA A 71 -7.76 13.76 5.40
N SER A 72 -7.48 14.74 4.53
CA SER A 72 -8.17 16.03 4.52
C SER A 72 -9.65 15.92 4.13
N ILE A 73 -9.99 15.04 3.19
CA ILE A 73 -11.38 14.75 2.78
C ILE A 73 -12.17 14.15 3.95
N ILE A 74 -11.57 13.22 4.69
CA ILE A 74 -12.24 12.53 5.81
C ILE A 74 -12.29 13.41 7.07
N CYS A 75 -11.36 14.35 7.21
CA CYS A 75 -11.22 15.21 8.38
C CYS A 75 -11.25 16.71 7.99
N PRO A 76 -12.38 17.22 7.45
CA PRO A 76 -12.44 18.57 6.88
C PRO A 76 -12.14 19.69 7.89
N ASP A 77 -12.37 19.44 9.18
CA ASP A 77 -12.16 20.42 10.25
C ASP A 77 -10.75 20.37 10.86
N LYS A 78 -9.89 19.44 10.44
CA LYS A 78 -8.53 19.27 10.96
C LYS A 78 -7.50 19.83 9.99
N LYS A 79 -6.39 20.34 10.53
CA LYS A 79 -5.27 20.79 9.71
C LYS A 79 -4.42 19.58 9.31
N VAL A 80 -4.43 19.20 8.04
CA VAL A 80 -3.56 18.15 7.49
C VAL A 80 -2.32 18.79 6.86
N LEU A 81 -1.15 18.30 7.26
CA LEU A 81 0.16 18.73 6.76
C LEU A 81 0.84 17.57 6.06
N LEU A 82 1.29 17.80 4.83
CA LEU A 82 2.18 16.90 4.11
C LEU A 82 3.58 17.53 4.12
N PRO A 83 4.61 16.88 4.71
CA PRO A 83 5.95 17.45 4.82
C PRO A 83 6.59 17.85 3.48
N ASP A 84 6.21 17.19 2.39
CA ASP A 84 6.67 17.52 1.05
C ASP A 84 5.53 17.40 0.03
N LEU A 85 5.10 18.53 -0.53
CA LEU A 85 4.02 18.58 -1.52
C LEU A 85 4.37 17.87 -2.83
N GLU A 86 5.65 17.75 -3.15
CA GLU A 86 6.14 17.05 -4.34
C GLU A 86 6.20 15.52 -4.14
N ALA A 87 5.86 15.00 -2.96
CA ALA A 87 5.74 13.57 -2.69
C ALA A 87 4.52 12.98 -3.42
N GLY A 88 4.62 12.81 -4.74
CA GLY A 88 3.57 12.30 -5.62
C GLY A 88 3.41 10.78 -5.61
N CYS A 89 2.72 10.25 -6.63
CA CYS A 89 2.61 8.81 -6.83
C CYS A 89 2.43 8.49 -8.31
N SER A 90 3.41 7.83 -8.92
CA SER A 90 3.38 7.48 -10.35
C SER A 90 2.12 6.72 -10.77
N LEU A 91 1.53 5.93 -9.86
CA LEU A 91 0.33 5.17 -10.13
C LEU A 91 -0.91 6.09 -10.12
N ALA A 92 -0.99 7.02 -9.18
CA ALA A 92 -2.08 8.01 -9.14
C ALA A 92 -2.07 8.91 -10.37
N ASP A 93 -0.89 9.22 -10.90
CA ASP A 93 -0.69 10.08 -12.07
C ASP A 93 -1.02 9.36 -13.41
N THR A 94 -1.38 8.08 -13.39
CA THR A 94 -1.71 7.33 -14.62
C THR A 94 -3.12 7.59 -15.15
N ILE A 95 -3.97 8.28 -14.39
CA ILE A 95 -5.35 8.59 -14.80
C ILE A 95 -5.80 9.94 -14.24
N THR A 96 -6.52 10.69 -15.06
CA THR A 96 -7.13 11.98 -14.72
C THR A 96 -8.64 11.86 -14.53
N ALA A 97 -9.27 12.82 -13.84
CA ALA A 97 -10.73 12.84 -13.70
C ALA A 97 -11.46 12.95 -15.06
N GLN A 98 -10.85 13.64 -16.04
CA GLN A 98 -11.40 13.72 -17.39
C GLN A 98 -11.44 12.35 -18.08
N GLU A 99 -10.35 11.58 -18.01
CA GLU A 99 -10.29 10.23 -18.58
C GLU A 99 -11.30 9.29 -17.92
N VAL A 100 -11.53 9.41 -16.61
CA VAL A 100 -12.60 8.65 -15.93
C VAL A 100 -13.98 9.02 -16.47
N ARG A 101 -14.27 10.31 -16.67
CA ARG A 101 -15.54 10.75 -17.26
C ARG A 101 -15.71 10.25 -18.70
N GLU A 102 -14.63 10.25 -19.47
CA GLU A 102 -14.59 9.68 -20.82
C GLU A 102 -14.91 8.19 -20.78
N TRP A 103 -14.26 7.43 -19.91
CA TRP A 103 -14.46 6.00 -19.77
C TRP A 103 -15.89 5.65 -19.30
N LYS A 104 -16.48 6.46 -18.40
CA LYS A 104 -17.90 6.34 -17.99
C LYS A 104 -18.87 6.59 -19.15
N ARG A 105 -18.53 7.44 -20.13
CA ARG A 105 -19.37 7.66 -21.32
C ARG A 105 -19.34 6.47 -22.27
N GLU A 106 -18.20 5.80 -22.37
CA GLU A 106 -18.04 4.58 -23.17
C GLU A 106 -18.74 3.36 -22.54
N HIS A 107 -18.86 3.37 -21.20
CA HIS A 107 -19.51 2.32 -20.41
C HIS A 107 -20.66 2.86 -19.55
N PRO A 108 -21.80 3.25 -20.17
CA PRO A 108 -22.98 3.68 -19.43
C PRO A 108 -23.39 2.61 -18.41
N ASP A 109 -23.78 3.03 -17.21
CA ASP A 109 -24.19 2.17 -16.09
C ASP A 109 -23.08 1.31 -15.45
N ALA A 110 -21.82 1.40 -15.88
CA ALA A 110 -20.73 0.73 -15.17
C ALA A 110 -20.50 1.36 -13.79
N VAL A 111 -20.13 0.52 -12.81
CA VAL A 111 -19.73 0.97 -11.46
C VAL A 111 -18.24 1.23 -11.45
N VAL A 112 -17.83 2.41 -11.01
CA VAL A 112 -16.44 2.84 -10.97
C VAL A 112 -15.85 2.57 -9.58
N VAL A 113 -14.86 1.68 -9.51
CA VAL A 113 -14.11 1.37 -8.29
C VAL A 113 -12.71 1.95 -8.40
N GLY A 114 -12.48 3.01 -7.63
CA GLY A 114 -11.19 3.70 -7.53
C GLY A 114 -10.32 3.13 -6.42
N TYR A 115 -9.10 2.71 -6.73
CA TYR A 115 -8.09 2.52 -5.71
C TYR A 115 -7.72 3.89 -5.10
N VAL A 116 -7.50 3.96 -3.79
CA VAL A 116 -7.15 5.21 -3.09
C VAL A 116 -5.92 5.91 -3.65
N ASN A 117 -5.04 5.19 -4.35
CA ASN A 117 -3.89 5.71 -5.09
C ASN A 117 -4.33 6.43 -6.38
N THR A 118 -5.12 7.48 -6.21
CA THR A 118 -5.72 8.36 -7.23
C THR A 118 -5.84 9.77 -6.66
N SER A 119 -5.89 10.81 -7.47
CA SER A 119 -6.12 12.17 -6.97
C SER A 119 -7.52 12.34 -6.35
N ALA A 120 -7.72 13.37 -5.53
CA ALA A 120 -9.03 13.73 -4.99
C ALA A 120 -10.10 13.94 -6.09
N GLU A 121 -9.73 14.56 -7.21
CA GLU A 121 -10.65 14.76 -8.34
C GLU A 121 -11.07 13.45 -9.02
N VAL A 122 -10.17 12.47 -9.13
CA VAL A 122 -10.48 11.13 -9.66
C VAL A 122 -11.41 10.39 -8.69
N LYS A 123 -11.16 10.50 -7.38
CA LYS A 123 -12.05 9.92 -6.36
C LYS A 123 -13.48 10.47 -6.46
N ALA A 124 -13.64 11.75 -6.80
CA ALA A 124 -14.96 12.36 -6.98
C ALA A 124 -15.76 11.75 -8.14
N GLU A 125 -15.09 11.11 -9.10
CA GLU A 125 -15.73 10.44 -10.23
C GLU A 125 -16.03 8.95 -9.96
N CYS A 126 -15.53 8.40 -8.86
CA CYS A 126 -15.68 7.00 -8.47
C CYS A 126 -16.93 6.76 -7.60
N ASP A 127 -17.60 5.62 -7.80
CA ASP A 127 -18.71 5.19 -6.93
C ASP A 127 -18.20 4.61 -5.61
N TYR A 128 -17.06 3.91 -5.67
CA TYR A 128 -16.40 3.32 -4.50
C TYR A 128 -14.92 3.63 -4.49
N CYS A 129 -14.39 3.92 -3.30
CA CYS A 129 -12.95 3.86 -3.05
C CYS A 129 -12.58 2.53 -2.38
N CYS A 130 -11.48 1.91 -2.78
CA CYS A 130 -10.93 0.73 -2.13
C CYS A 130 -9.44 0.88 -1.84
N THR A 131 -8.89 -0.04 -1.05
CA THR A 131 -7.45 -0.25 -0.88
C THR A 131 -7.07 -1.70 -1.20
N SER A 132 -5.78 -2.02 -1.30
CA SER A 132 -5.34 -3.42 -1.44
C SER A 132 -5.82 -4.33 -0.30
N SER A 133 -6.19 -3.76 0.86
CA SER A 133 -6.75 -4.49 2.01
C SER A 133 -8.24 -4.86 1.87
N ASN A 134 -9.03 -4.14 1.06
CA ASN A 134 -10.49 -4.34 0.99
C ASN A 134 -11.08 -4.42 -0.43
N ALA A 135 -10.29 -4.26 -1.49
CA ALA A 135 -10.76 -4.24 -2.88
C ALA A 135 -11.63 -5.46 -3.26
N VAL A 136 -11.22 -6.67 -2.83
CA VAL A 136 -12.02 -7.90 -3.02
C VAL A 136 -13.42 -7.78 -2.41
N LYS A 137 -13.53 -7.26 -1.18
CA LYS A 137 -14.81 -7.10 -0.49
C LYS A 137 -15.68 -6.04 -1.15
N VAL A 138 -15.08 -4.92 -1.58
CA VAL A 138 -15.78 -3.86 -2.32
C VAL A 138 -16.37 -4.42 -3.61
N VAL A 139 -15.56 -5.10 -4.44
CA VAL A 139 -16.03 -5.69 -5.70
C VAL A 139 -17.09 -6.78 -5.49
N GLN A 140 -17.00 -7.59 -4.44
CA GLN A 140 -18.02 -8.59 -4.09
C GLN A 140 -19.36 -7.97 -3.68
N SER A 141 -19.36 -6.75 -3.15
CA SER A 141 -20.60 -6.06 -2.73
C SER A 141 -21.40 -5.48 -3.89
N ILE A 142 -20.77 -5.30 -5.06
CA ILE A 142 -21.42 -4.76 -6.26
C ILE A 142 -22.35 -5.84 -6.87
N PRO A 143 -23.58 -5.51 -7.30
CA PRO A 143 -24.48 -6.47 -7.95
C PRO A 143 -23.82 -7.20 -9.13
N LYS A 144 -24.08 -8.51 -9.28
CA LYS A 144 -23.33 -9.39 -10.21
C LYS A 144 -23.51 -9.04 -11.69
N ASP A 145 -24.63 -8.42 -12.03
CA ASP A 145 -25.05 -7.98 -13.36
C ASP A 145 -24.44 -6.64 -13.78
N ARG A 146 -23.81 -5.90 -12.86
CA ARG A 146 -23.16 -4.62 -13.14
C ARG A 146 -21.74 -4.82 -13.68
N GLU A 147 -21.43 -4.12 -14.77
CA GLU A 147 -20.06 -3.93 -15.25
C GLU A 147 -19.27 -3.07 -14.25
N ILE A 148 -17.97 -3.34 -14.13
CA ILE A 148 -17.09 -2.67 -13.18
C ILE A 148 -15.90 -2.09 -13.93
N LEU A 149 -15.69 -0.78 -13.79
CA LEU A 149 -14.46 -0.09 -14.17
C LEU A 149 -13.56 -0.02 -12.93
N PHE A 150 -12.36 -0.58 -13.02
CA PHE A 150 -11.41 -0.61 -11.90
C PHE A 150 -10.13 0.13 -12.27
N LEU A 151 -9.76 1.10 -11.44
CA LEU A 151 -8.62 1.98 -11.69
C LEU A 151 -7.78 2.23 -10.43
N PRO A 152 -6.54 2.73 -10.57
CA PRO A 152 -5.78 2.77 -11.81
C PRO A 152 -4.92 1.51 -12.02
N ASP A 153 -4.83 0.63 -11.02
CA ASP A 153 -3.84 -0.45 -11.00
C ASP A 153 -4.36 -1.74 -11.66
N MET A 154 -3.75 -2.11 -12.78
CA MET A 154 -4.13 -3.31 -13.52
C MET A 154 -3.78 -4.62 -12.81
N PHE A 155 -2.72 -4.65 -11.98
CA PHE A 155 -2.30 -5.86 -11.27
C PHE A 155 -3.23 -6.17 -10.09
N LEU A 156 -3.55 -5.16 -9.29
CA LEU A 156 -4.57 -5.25 -8.25
C LEU A 156 -5.93 -5.58 -8.86
N GLY A 157 -6.30 -4.91 -9.96
CA GLY A 157 -7.53 -5.20 -10.69
C GLY A 157 -7.61 -6.65 -11.17
N SER A 158 -6.52 -7.17 -11.75
CA SER A 158 -6.42 -8.56 -12.20
C SER A 158 -6.52 -9.55 -11.04
N TYR A 159 -5.85 -9.24 -9.92
CA TYR A 159 -5.96 -10.04 -8.70
C TYR A 159 -7.39 -10.10 -8.17
N VAL A 160 -8.06 -8.95 -8.10
CA VAL A 160 -9.45 -8.86 -7.63
C VAL A 160 -10.39 -9.61 -8.58
N ALA A 161 -10.26 -9.43 -9.89
CA ALA A 161 -11.06 -10.13 -10.89
C ALA A 161 -10.92 -11.65 -10.75
N GLU A 162 -9.69 -12.15 -10.60
CA GLU A 162 -9.42 -13.58 -10.48
C GLU A 162 -9.92 -14.17 -9.14
N VAL A 163 -9.76 -13.45 -8.01
CA VAL A 163 -10.26 -13.91 -6.69
C VAL A 163 -11.78 -13.88 -6.62
N THR A 164 -12.42 -12.86 -7.19
CA THR A 164 -13.87 -12.67 -7.13
C THR A 164 -14.63 -13.36 -8.26
N LYS A 165 -13.91 -13.79 -9.31
CA LYS A 165 -14.48 -14.30 -10.57
C LYS A 165 -15.43 -13.30 -11.22
N ARG A 166 -15.17 -12.01 -11.07
CA ARG A 166 -15.93 -10.92 -11.68
C ARG A 166 -15.25 -10.46 -12.97
N LYS A 167 -16.05 -10.22 -14.01
CA LYS A 167 -15.58 -9.51 -15.21
C LYS A 167 -15.43 -8.03 -14.86
N MET A 168 -14.25 -7.48 -15.08
CA MET A 168 -13.89 -6.09 -14.78
C MET A 168 -13.12 -5.53 -15.96
N LEU A 169 -13.32 -4.25 -16.24
CA LEU A 169 -12.50 -3.47 -17.15
C LEU A 169 -11.46 -2.74 -16.31
N LEU A 170 -10.19 -2.93 -16.65
CA LEU A 170 -9.07 -2.46 -15.84
C LEU A 170 -8.37 -1.31 -16.54
N TRP A 171 -8.13 -0.22 -15.81
CA TRP A 171 -7.25 0.82 -16.30
C TRP A 171 -5.82 0.29 -16.36
N PRO A 172 -5.06 0.53 -17.45
CA PRO A 172 -3.73 -0.03 -17.65
C PRO A 172 -2.62 0.74 -16.90
N GLY A 173 -2.88 1.16 -15.67
CA GLY A 173 -1.87 1.80 -14.81
C GLY A 173 -1.11 0.77 -13.95
N GLU A 174 0.12 1.12 -13.58
CA GLU A 174 0.96 0.31 -12.70
C GLU A 174 1.86 1.17 -11.81
N CYS A 175 2.14 0.67 -10.61
CA CYS A 175 3.15 1.27 -9.73
C CYS A 175 4.56 0.88 -10.22
N HIS A 176 5.42 1.86 -10.52
CA HIS A 176 6.78 1.61 -11.02
C HIS A 176 7.63 0.72 -10.08
N VAL A 177 7.41 0.82 -8.76
CA VAL A 177 8.09 0.00 -7.76
C VAL A 177 7.66 -1.46 -7.86
N HIS A 178 6.35 -1.70 -7.80
CA HIS A 178 5.78 -3.05 -7.81
C HIS A 178 5.85 -3.72 -9.18
N ALA A 179 5.78 -2.96 -10.27
CA ALA A 179 6.01 -3.43 -11.64
C ALA A 179 7.46 -3.96 -11.83
N GLY A 180 8.43 -3.38 -11.10
CA GLY A 180 9.81 -3.86 -11.04
C GLY A 180 9.95 -5.25 -10.40
N ILE A 181 8.96 -5.72 -9.64
CA ILE A 181 8.96 -7.04 -9.00
C ILE A 181 8.43 -8.08 -9.99
N ARG A 182 9.32 -8.53 -10.87
CA ARG A 182 9.01 -9.40 -12.02
C ARG A 182 8.89 -10.89 -11.64
N PRO A 183 8.14 -11.70 -12.41
CA PRO A 183 8.04 -13.15 -12.20
C PRO A 183 9.38 -13.90 -12.19
N SER A 184 10.39 -13.41 -12.92
CA SER A 184 11.73 -14.00 -12.97
C SER A 184 12.42 -13.97 -11.59
N LEU A 185 12.27 -12.87 -10.85
CA LEU A 185 12.85 -12.71 -9.51
C LEU A 185 12.25 -13.71 -8.53
N VAL A 186 10.94 -13.97 -8.62
CA VAL A 186 10.28 -14.98 -7.76
C VAL A 186 10.89 -16.36 -7.99
N LYS A 187 11.08 -16.77 -9.25
CA LYS A 187 11.65 -18.08 -9.58
C LYS A 187 13.07 -18.25 -9.06
N GLU A 188 13.88 -17.22 -9.16
CA GLU A 188 15.25 -17.23 -8.65
C GLU A 188 15.27 -17.32 -7.13
N MET A 189 14.47 -16.48 -6.46
CA MET A 189 14.44 -16.43 -5.00
C MET A 189 13.94 -17.74 -4.38
N ILE A 190 12.99 -18.43 -5.03
CA ILE A 190 12.48 -19.74 -4.58
C ILE A 190 13.58 -20.81 -4.59
N LYS A 191 14.44 -20.82 -5.61
CA LYS A 191 15.57 -21.78 -5.69
C LYS A 191 16.55 -21.62 -4.52
N ASN A 192 16.73 -20.39 -4.04
CA ASN A 192 17.73 -20.06 -3.02
C ASN A 192 17.15 -20.03 -1.60
N ASN A 193 15.82 -20.12 -1.44
CA ASN A 193 15.14 -19.90 -0.15
C ASN A 193 14.04 -20.93 0.11
N HIS A 194 14.35 -22.22 -0.02
CA HIS A 194 13.45 -23.31 0.36
C HIS A 194 13.00 -23.18 1.82
N GLY A 195 11.73 -23.50 2.10
CA GLY A 195 11.16 -23.40 3.45
C GLY A 195 10.79 -21.98 3.92
N SER A 196 11.00 -20.96 3.09
CA SER A 196 10.52 -19.60 3.37
C SER A 196 9.04 -19.41 3.00
N GLU A 197 8.43 -18.35 3.54
CA GLU A 197 7.09 -17.91 3.13
C GLU A 197 7.18 -16.61 2.33
N PHE A 198 6.57 -16.58 1.15
CA PHE A 198 6.54 -15.42 0.26
C PHE A 198 5.28 -14.61 0.49
N LEU A 199 5.47 -13.31 0.71
CA LEU A 199 4.42 -12.32 0.92
C LEU A 199 4.43 -11.36 -0.27
N ILE A 200 3.43 -11.45 -1.14
CA ILE A 200 3.37 -10.69 -2.38
C ILE A 200 2.29 -9.62 -2.29
N HIS A 201 2.66 -8.36 -2.56
CA HIS A 201 1.66 -7.30 -2.68
C HIS A 201 0.86 -7.48 -3.98
N PRO A 202 -0.47 -7.33 -3.98
CA PRO A 202 -1.29 -7.52 -5.18
C PRO A 202 -0.93 -6.61 -6.37
N GLU A 203 -0.29 -5.47 -6.12
CA GLU A 203 0.22 -4.54 -7.16
C GLU A 203 1.47 -5.08 -7.89
N CYS A 204 2.11 -6.15 -7.41
CA CYS A 204 3.35 -6.67 -8.02
C CYS A 204 3.12 -7.16 -9.45
N GLY A 205 4.06 -6.84 -10.34
CA GLY A 205 4.04 -7.38 -11.71
C GLY A 205 4.13 -8.91 -11.77
N CYS A 206 4.64 -9.54 -10.72
CA CYS A 206 4.63 -11.01 -10.58
C CYS A 206 3.27 -11.59 -10.17
N THR A 207 2.32 -10.79 -9.68
CA THR A 207 1.06 -11.26 -9.09
C THR A 207 0.28 -12.14 -10.05
N THR A 208 -0.07 -11.65 -11.24
CA THR A 208 -0.87 -12.39 -12.22
C THR A 208 -0.18 -13.69 -12.65
N SER A 209 1.14 -13.66 -12.87
CA SER A 209 1.91 -14.87 -13.22
C SER A 209 1.88 -15.91 -12.10
N MET A 210 2.01 -15.48 -10.85
CA MET A 210 1.96 -16.38 -9.71
C MET A 210 0.55 -16.93 -9.49
N MET A 211 -0.49 -16.11 -9.65
CA MET A 211 -1.88 -16.58 -9.59
C MET A 211 -2.16 -17.64 -10.65
N TYR A 212 -1.75 -17.41 -11.90
CA TYR A 212 -1.90 -18.41 -12.97
C TYR A 212 -1.14 -19.70 -12.66
N TYR A 213 0.09 -19.59 -12.16
CA TYR A 213 0.88 -20.75 -11.76
C TYR A 213 0.16 -21.59 -10.69
N PHE A 214 -0.42 -20.94 -9.68
CA PHE A 214 -1.18 -21.59 -8.61
C PHE A 214 -2.53 -22.15 -9.06
N GLY A 215 -3.26 -21.45 -9.94
CA GLY A 215 -4.53 -21.89 -10.49
C GLY A 215 -4.42 -23.20 -11.27
N ASN A 216 -3.25 -23.50 -11.82
CA ASN A 216 -2.95 -24.75 -12.52
C ASN A 216 -2.48 -25.89 -11.60
N GLY A 217 -2.80 -25.85 -10.31
CA GLY A 217 -2.49 -26.93 -9.36
C GLY A 217 -1.00 -27.05 -9.00
N ASN A 218 -0.17 -26.05 -9.30
CA ASN A 218 1.27 -26.10 -9.03
C ASN A 218 1.66 -25.54 -7.65
N LYS A 219 0.70 -25.28 -6.75
CA LYS A 219 0.96 -24.64 -5.45
C LYS A 219 1.97 -25.41 -4.60
N ASP A 220 1.90 -26.73 -4.60
CA ASP A 220 2.78 -27.58 -3.79
C ASP A 220 4.16 -27.80 -4.45
N LYS A 221 4.34 -27.40 -5.71
CA LYS A 221 5.57 -27.66 -6.48
C LYS A 221 6.70 -26.67 -6.20
N LEU A 222 6.42 -25.55 -5.56
CA LEU A 222 7.44 -24.51 -5.31
C LEU A 222 8.24 -24.77 -4.02
N GLY A 223 7.78 -25.67 -3.13
CA GLY A 223 8.44 -25.92 -1.85
C GLY A 223 8.47 -24.71 -0.91
N CYS A 224 7.64 -23.69 -1.18
CA CYS A 224 7.46 -22.50 -0.37
C CYS A 224 5.98 -22.13 -0.31
N LYS A 225 5.54 -21.53 0.80
CA LYS A 225 4.18 -21.01 0.91
C LYS A 225 4.14 -19.59 0.34
N VAL A 226 3.19 -19.31 -0.54
CA VAL A 226 3.02 -17.98 -1.13
C VAL A 226 1.64 -17.44 -0.79
N GLY A 227 1.57 -16.18 -0.37
CA GLY A 227 0.33 -15.48 -0.12
C GLY A 227 0.34 -14.06 -0.65
N PHE A 228 -0.84 -13.57 -1.00
CA PHE A 228 -1.05 -12.22 -1.52
C PHE A 228 -1.67 -11.36 -0.43
N PHE A 229 -1.02 -10.25 -0.08
CA PHE A 229 -1.41 -9.44 1.06
C PHE A 229 -1.14 -7.95 0.81
N SER A 230 -2.03 -7.09 1.28
CA SER A 230 -1.68 -5.70 1.54
C SER A 230 -0.57 -5.61 2.58
N THR A 231 0.07 -4.44 2.74
CA THR A 231 1.14 -4.26 3.73
C THR A 231 0.70 -4.61 5.15
N GLU A 232 -0.46 -4.13 5.60
CA GLU A 232 -1.00 -4.51 6.91
C GLU A 232 -1.45 -5.98 6.97
N GLY A 233 -1.89 -6.55 5.84
CA GLY A 233 -2.12 -7.98 5.71
C GLY A 233 -0.85 -8.80 5.96
N MET A 234 0.30 -8.35 5.42
CA MET A 234 1.60 -8.96 5.66
C MET A 234 1.97 -8.88 7.15
N MET A 235 1.80 -7.71 7.79
CA MET A 235 2.09 -7.55 9.22
C MET A 235 1.30 -8.52 10.10
N ARG A 236 -0.01 -8.64 9.86
CA ARG A 236 -0.87 -9.60 10.59
C ARG A 236 -0.46 -11.05 10.33
N TYR A 237 -0.19 -11.39 9.08
CA TYR A 237 0.17 -12.75 8.69
C TYR A 237 1.51 -13.18 9.29
N VAL A 238 2.54 -12.33 9.20
CA VAL A 238 3.86 -12.57 9.79
C VAL A 238 3.74 -12.83 11.27
N LYS A 239 2.97 -12.03 12.02
CA LYS A 239 2.79 -12.20 13.47
C LYS A 239 2.22 -13.58 13.84
N GLN A 240 1.34 -14.13 13.00
CA GLN A 240 0.66 -15.42 13.23
C GLN A 240 1.44 -16.62 12.70
N SER A 241 2.32 -16.43 11.72
CA SER A 241 3.09 -17.52 11.11
C SER A 241 4.22 -17.98 12.03
N ASN A 242 4.42 -19.31 12.08
CA ASN A 242 5.55 -19.95 12.77
C ASN A 242 6.84 -19.95 11.93
N SER A 243 6.77 -19.52 10.65
CA SER A 243 7.97 -19.40 9.83
C SER A 243 8.96 -18.40 10.45
N LYS A 244 10.24 -18.71 10.27
CA LYS A 244 11.36 -17.84 10.67
C LYS A 244 11.90 -17.02 9.52
N LYS A 245 11.51 -17.31 8.28
CA LYS A 245 12.08 -16.69 7.08
C LYS A 245 10.97 -16.29 6.11
N PHE A 246 10.94 -15.01 5.76
CA PHE A 246 9.95 -14.43 4.86
C PHE A 246 10.63 -13.72 3.69
N ILE A 247 10.13 -14.00 2.49
CA ILE A 247 10.47 -13.24 1.29
C ILE A 247 9.37 -12.22 1.03
N VAL A 248 9.73 -10.95 1.00
CA VAL A 248 8.79 -9.84 1.02
C VAL A 248 8.83 -9.13 -0.34
N ALA A 249 7.75 -9.27 -1.10
CA ALA A 249 7.60 -8.68 -2.42
C ALA A 249 6.69 -7.45 -2.34
N THR A 250 7.28 -6.34 -1.90
CA THR A 250 6.72 -4.99 -1.88
C THR A 250 7.87 -3.97 -1.71
N GLU A 251 7.55 -2.70 -1.45
CA GLU A 251 8.56 -1.67 -1.16
C GLU A 251 9.33 -1.96 0.15
N VAL A 252 10.65 -1.73 0.15
CA VAL A 252 11.58 -2.18 1.20
C VAL A 252 11.43 -1.50 2.57
N GLY A 253 10.79 -0.33 2.65
CA GLY A 253 10.55 0.40 3.89
C GLY A 253 9.71 -0.39 4.91
N ILE A 254 8.85 -1.31 4.45
CA ILE A 254 8.06 -2.17 5.34
C ILE A 254 8.94 -3.07 6.22
N LEU A 255 10.15 -3.39 5.74
CA LEU A 255 11.06 -4.31 6.41
C LEU A 255 11.51 -3.77 7.78
N HIS A 256 11.58 -2.44 7.95
CA HIS A 256 11.89 -1.83 9.24
C HIS A 256 10.86 -2.23 10.29
N ARG A 257 9.57 -1.95 10.03
CA ARG A 257 8.47 -2.31 10.92
C ARG A 257 8.39 -3.83 11.13
N MET A 258 8.56 -4.63 10.07
CA MET A 258 8.55 -6.09 10.18
C MET A 258 9.61 -6.61 11.17
N LYS A 259 10.85 -6.12 11.05
CA LYS A 259 11.97 -6.48 11.94
C LYS A 259 11.74 -5.98 13.36
N LYS A 260 11.23 -4.75 13.51
CA LYS A 260 10.91 -4.16 14.83
C LYS A 260 9.84 -4.96 15.57
N ASP A 261 8.77 -5.35 14.88
CA ASP A 261 7.64 -6.07 15.46
C ASP A 261 7.92 -7.58 15.64
N ASN A 262 8.91 -8.13 14.92
CA ASN A 262 9.24 -9.55 14.92
C ASN A 262 10.76 -9.78 14.85
N PRO A 263 11.52 -9.45 15.91
CA PRO A 263 12.98 -9.47 15.89
C PRO A 263 13.59 -10.87 15.69
N ASP A 264 12.85 -11.93 16.02
CA ASP A 264 13.29 -13.32 15.86
C ASP A 264 13.03 -13.90 14.46
N LYS A 265 12.59 -13.07 13.50
CA LYS A 265 12.24 -13.47 12.13
C LYS A 265 13.13 -12.76 11.12
N GLU A 266 13.53 -13.49 10.09
CA GLU A 266 14.31 -12.99 8.96
C GLU A 266 13.36 -12.51 7.86
N PHE A 267 13.59 -11.28 7.38
CA PHE A 267 12.85 -10.67 6.29
C PHE A 267 13.82 -10.30 5.16
N ILE A 268 13.62 -10.91 4.00
CA ILE A 268 14.44 -10.68 2.80
C ILE A 268 13.54 -10.01 1.75
N PRO A 269 13.90 -8.84 1.21
CA PRO A 269 13.18 -8.27 0.09
C PRO A 269 13.31 -9.17 -1.15
N LEU A 270 12.24 -9.30 -1.92
CA LEU A 270 12.32 -9.97 -3.21
C LEU A 270 13.15 -9.17 -4.23
N ASN A 271 13.17 -7.85 -4.07
CA ASN A 271 13.96 -6.92 -4.86
C ASN A 271 14.46 -5.79 -3.94
N ASP A 272 15.76 -5.71 -3.72
CA ASP A 272 16.38 -4.65 -2.90
C ASP A 272 16.16 -3.24 -3.50
N ASP A 273 15.99 -3.15 -4.81
CA ASP A 273 15.74 -1.90 -5.53
C ASP A 273 14.27 -1.47 -5.53
N ALA A 274 13.39 -2.20 -4.85
CA ALA A 274 11.98 -1.83 -4.69
C ALA A 274 11.82 -0.64 -3.72
N ILE A 275 12.27 0.54 -4.14
CA ILE A 275 12.29 1.78 -3.35
C ILE A 275 11.40 2.82 -4.03
N CYS A 276 10.36 3.27 -3.32
CA CYS A 276 9.52 4.38 -3.79
C CYS A 276 10.20 5.72 -3.46
N LYS A 277 10.80 6.37 -4.46
CA LYS A 277 11.49 7.67 -4.27
C LYS A 277 10.56 8.74 -3.66
N TYR A 278 9.30 8.79 -4.07
CA TYR A 278 8.31 9.72 -3.53
C TYR A 278 8.09 9.54 -2.02
N MET A 279 8.00 8.29 -1.55
CA MET A 279 7.88 8.02 -0.11
C MET A 279 9.13 8.48 0.66
N LYS A 280 10.32 8.44 0.03
CA LYS A 280 11.59 8.87 0.66
C LYS A 280 11.84 10.38 0.59
N MET A 281 10.92 11.16 0.00
CA MET A 281 11.02 12.63 0.01
C MET A 281 10.72 13.21 1.38
N ILE A 282 9.99 12.46 2.22
CA ILE A 282 9.70 12.81 3.60
C ILE A 282 10.93 12.51 4.46
N THR A 283 11.54 13.55 5.00
CA THR A 283 12.75 13.49 5.87
C THR A 283 12.46 14.17 7.19
N LEU A 284 13.27 13.89 8.22
CA LEU A 284 13.08 14.49 9.54
C LEU A 284 13.06 16.02 9.49
N ASP A 285 13.92 16.64 8.68
CA ASP A 285 13.98 18.11 8.58
C ASP A 285 12.69 18.76 8.05
N LYS A 286 11.87 17.99 7.31
CA LYS A 286 10.62 18.47 6.72
C LYS A 286 9.40 18.22 7.60
N VAL A 287 9.51 17.30 8.56
CA VAL A 287 8.45 16.93 9.51
C VAL A 287 8.39 17.95 10.63
#